data_AF-A0A7X9F6L3-F1
#
_entry.id   AF-A0A7X9F6L3-F1
#
_cell.length_a   1.000
_cell.length_b   1.000
_cell.length_c   1.000
_cell.angle_alpha   90.00
_cell.angle_beta   90.00
_cell.angle_gamma   90.00
#
_symmetry.space_group_name_H-M   'P 1'
#
loop_
_entity.id
_entity.type
_entity.pdbx_description
1 polymer ?
#
loop_
_entity_poly.entity_id
_entity_poly.type
_entity_poly.pdbx_seq_one_letter_code
_entity_poly.pdbx_strand_id
1 'polypeptide(L)'
;MLEFASAQTDTSLYRTDTLPNNFFLLHTRERDGESLPEIDVKEVVIVGRPSNSKKFPFRRYERMIYNLKKVYPYGLVVRARLEQVNRELMNIPDEKERKKYLRTVEKDVFGEYEDDVRDMTITQGKLLIKLIDRETRNTSYELIQYYRGSFSAAFWQGIARIFGTNLKAEYDPYGEDAVMEIILREIEAGRL
;
A
#
# COMPACT_ATOMS: atom_id res chain seq x y z
N MET A 1 40.82 11.44 24.57
CA MET A 1 41.08 10.01 24.80
C MET A 1 39.75 9.32 24.56
N LEU A 2 39.56 8.69 23.41
CA LEU A 2 38.27 8.06 23.03
C LEU A 2 38.27 6.64 23.58
N GLU A 3 37.45 6.37 24.59
CA GLU A 3 37.23 5.02 25.11
C GLU A 3 36.34 4.24 24.15
N PHE A 4 36.91 3.19 23.55
CA PHE A 4 36.15 2.20 22.80
C PHE A 4 35.64 1.15 23.78
N ALA A 5 34.33 1.08 24.00
CA ALA A 5 33.72 -0.02 24.72
C ALA A 5 33.87 -1.31 23.89
N SER A 6 34.61 -2.28 24.43
CA SER A 6 34.75 -3.59 23.80
C SER A 6 33.44 -4.37 23.94
N ALA A 7 32.74 -4.59 22.83
CA ALA A 7 31.62 -5.51 22.80
C ALA A 7 32.11 -6.95 23.03
N GLN A 8 31.21 -7.76 23.61
CA GLN A 8 31.33 -9.18 23.97
C GLN A 8 32.31 -9.97 23.09
N THR A 9 33.40 -10.48 23.69
CA THR A 9 34.28 -11.47 23.06
C THR A 9 33.52 -12.77 22.88
N ASP A 10 33.18 -13.06 21.63
CA ASP A 10 32.52 -14.28 21.21
C ASP A 10 33.37 -15.51 21.58
N THR A 11 32.81 -16.49 22.29
CA THR A 11 33.55 -17.65 22.83
C THR A 11 33.90 -18.69 21.75
N SER A 12 33.60 -18.44 20.48
CA SER A 12 33.90 -19.38 19.39
C SER A 12 35.26 -19.09 18.75
N LEU A 13 36.18 -20.06 18.85
CA LEU A 13 37.53 -19.98 18.25
C LEU A 13 37.54 -20.21 16.72
N TYR A 14 36.37 -20.45 16.11
CA TYR A 14 36.24 -20.69 14.67
C TYR A 14 35.13 -19.82 14.07
N ARG A 15 35.56 -18.81 13.30
CA ARG A 15 34.69 -17.92 12.58
C ARG A 15 34.33 -18.53 11.22
N THR A 16 33.19 -19.22 11.16
CA THR A 16 32.65 -19.76 9.90
C THR A 16 31.72 -18.74 9.25
N ASP A 17 32.21 -17.51 9.03
CA ASP A 17 31.44 -16.48 8.33
C ASP A 17 32.04 -16.24 6.94
N THR A 18 31.25 -16.48 5.90
CA THR A 18 31.63 -16.31 4.49
C THR A 18 31.42 -14.88 3.98
N LEU A 19 30.89 -13.98 4.82
CA LEU A 19 30.73 -12.57 4.45
C LEU A 19 32.04 -11.80 4.65
N PRO A 20 32.35 -10.81 3.78
CA PRO A 20 33.45 -9.88 4.02
C PRO A 20 33.28 -9.19 5.39
N ASN A 21 34.39 -8.82 6.04
CA ASN A 21 34.39 -8.05 7.29
C ASN A 21 33.74 -6.67 7.07
N ASN A 22 32.41 -6.60 7.13
CA ASN A 22 31.67 -5.37 7.20
C ASN A 22 31.65 -4.92 8.65
N PHE A 23 32.35 -3.82 8.94
CA PHE A 23 32.24 -3.15 10.22
C PHE A 23 30.99 -2.27 10.19
N PHE A 24 30.08 -2.48 11.14
CA PHE A 24 28.93 -1.60 11.36
C PHE A 24 29.32 -0.58 12.43
N LEU A 25 29.33 0.71 12.07
CA LEU A 25 29.46 1.78 13.06
C LEU A 25 28.09 1.97 13.70
N LEU A 26 27.96 1.58 14.98
CA LEU A 26 26.72 1.66 15.71
C LEU A 26 26.61 2.99 16.47
N HIS A 27 25.42 3.56 16.51
CA HIS A 27 25.16 4.73 17.32
C HIS A 27 24.94 4.29 18.77
N THR A 28 25.63 4.96 19.69
CA THR A 28 25.46 4.74 21.13
C THR A 28 24.21 5.45 21.63
N ARG A 29 23.38 4.75 22.39
CA ARG A 29 22.19 5.29 23.06
C ARG A 29 22.25 4.97 24.55
N GLU A 30 21.87 5.94 25.36
CA GLU A 30 21.85 5.81 26.81
C GLU A 30 20.49 5.25 27.24
N ARG A 31 20.48 4.10 27.92
CA ARG A 31 19.28 3.48 28.51
C ARG A 31 19.59 3.06 29.94
N ASP A 32 18.75 3.47 30.87
CA ASP A 32 18.87 3.12 32.30
C ASP A 32 20.26 3.40 32.92
N GLY A 33 20.94 4.45 32.44
CA GLY A 33 22.28 4.84 32.90
C GLY A 33 23.44 4.05 32.28
N GLU A 34 23.15 3.14 31.34
CA GLU A 34 24.14 2.38 30.58
C GLU A 34 24.18 2.81 29.12
N SER A 35 25.39 2.81 28.57
CA SER A 35 25.68 3.27 27.21
C SER A 35 25.79 2.08 26.28
N LEU A 36 24.73 1.82 25.50
CA LEU A 36 24.61 0.62 24.67
C LEU A 36 24.69 0.97 23.17
N PRO A 37 25.38 0.16 22.35
CA PRO A 37 25.33 0.31 20.90
C PRO A 37 23.97 -0.17 20.37
N GLU A 38 23.31 0.65 19.55
CA GLU A 38 22.01 0.33 18.94
C GLU A 38 22.10 0.36 17.40
N ILE A 39 21.36 -0.56 16.76
CA ILE A 39 21.17 -0.60 15.31
C ILE A 39 19.69 -0.77 15.00
N ASP A 40 19.17 0.08 14.12
CA ASP A 40 17.86 -0.12 13.54
C ASP A 40 17.98 -1.20 12.45
N VAL A 41 17.53 -2.42 12.78
CA VAL A 41 17.44 -3.49 11.80
C VAL A 41 16.27 -3.21 10.87
N LYS A 42 16.48 -3.31 9.55
CA LYS A 42 15.37 -3.21 8.60
C LYS A 42 14.33 -4.27 8.92
N GLU A 43 13.09 -3.86 9.12
CA GLU A 43 11.96 -4.78 9.27
C GLU A 43 11.88 -5.67 8.03
N VAL A 44 11.84 -6.98 8.24
CA VAL A 44 11.69 -7.96 7.16
C VAL A 44 10.34 -8.65 7.32
N VAL A 45 9.44 -8.42 6.37
CA VAL A 45 8.15 -9.12 6.36
C VAL A 45 8.34 -10.52 5.78
N ILE A 46 8.18 -11.54 6.64
CA ILE A 46 8.24 -12.95 6.23
C ILE A 46 6.82 -13.44 5.93
N VAL A 47 6.54 -13.77 4.66
CA VAL A 47 5.31 -14.47 4.28
C VAL A 47 5.54 -15.96 4.32
N GLY A 48 4.83 -16.65 5.21
CA GLY A 48 4.82 -18.11 5.25
C GLY A 48 4.40 -18.69 3.91
N ARG A 49 5.23 -19.56 3.33
CA ARG A 49 4.88 -20.36 2.15
C ARG A 49 4.62 -21.81 2.57
N PRO A 50 3.64 -22.50 1.97
CA PRO A 50 3.56 -23.95 2.08
C PRO A 50 4.82 -24.60 1.50
N SER A 51 5.38 -25.57 2.23
CA SER A 51 6.66 -26.26 1.96
C SER A 51 6.82 -26.77 0.51
N ASN A 52 5.72 -27.06 -0.18
CA ASN A 52 5.71 -27.64 -1.53
C ASN A 52 5.55 -26.62 -2.69
N SER A 53 5.70 -25.32 -2.45
CA SER A 53 5.45 -24.32 -3.50
C SER A 53 6.58 -24.29 -4.57
N LYS A 54 6.20 -24.25 -5.85
CA LYS A 54 7.10 -23.96 -7.00
C LYS A 54 7.93 -22.69 -6.73
N LYS A 55 9.13 -22.61 -7.32
CA LYS A 55 9.98 -21.39 -7.33
C LYS A 55 9.12 -20.14 -7.46
N PHE A 56 9.27 -19.19 -6.54
CA PHE A 56 8.53 -17.94 -6.55
C PHE A 56 8.72 -17.24 -7.91
N PRO A 57 7.63 -16.85 -8.59
CA PRO A 57 7.72 -16.26 -9.91
C PRO A 57 8.24 -14.82 -9.80
N PHE A 58 9.57 -14.66 -9.70
CA PHE A 58 10.26 -13.37 -9.54
C PHE A 58 9.79 -12.33 -10.57
N ARG A 59 9.66 -12.74 -11.84
CA ARG A 59 9.11 -11.89 -12.92
C ARG A 59 7.70 -11.37 -12.67
N ARG A 60 6.83 -12.16 -12.02
CA ARG A 60 5.46 -11.75 -11.68
C ARG A 60 5.50 -10.70 -10.57
N TYR A 61 6.40 -10.88 -9.60
CA TYR A 61 6.62 -9.94 -8.51
C TYR A 61 7.16 -8.60 -9.02
N GLU A 62 8.21 -8.59 -9.83
CA GLU A 62 8.76 -7.35 -10.43
C GLU A 62 7.71 -6.59 -11.26
N ARG A 63 6.91 -7.31 -12.06
CA ARG A 63 5.82 -6.72 -12.83
C ARG A 63 4.76 -6.10 -11.91
N MET A 64 4.48 -6.73 -10.77
CA MET A 64 3.54 -6.20 -9.79
C MET A 64 4.09 -4.93 -9.14
N ILE A 65 5.38 -4.90 -8.75
CA ILE A 65 6.05 -3.67 -8.27
C ILE A 65 5.93 -2.56 -9.31
N TYR A 66 6.30 -2.83 -10.56
CA TYR A 66 6.23 -1.84 -11.64
C TYR A 66 4.82 -1.26 -11.80
N ASN A 67 3.80 -2.13 -11.86
CA ASN A 67 2.42 -1.68 -11.99
C ASN A 67 1.96 -0.91 -10.75
N LEU A 68 2.26 -1.39 -9.53
CA LEU A 68 1.90 -0.72 -8.29
C LEU A 68 2.54 0.67 -8.20
N LYS A 69 3.81 0.83 -8.55
CA LYS A 69 4.44 2.16 -8.61
C LYS A 69 3.72 3.12 -9.57
N LYS A 70 3.20 2.61 -10.69
CA LYS A 70 2.43 3.42 -11.65
C LYS A 70 1.03 3.77 -11.12
N VAL A 71 0.35 2.83 -10.45
CA VAL A 71 -1.06 3.03 -10.04
C VAL A 71 -1.25 3.59 -8.63
N TYR A 72 -0.27 3.42 -7.75
CA TYR A 72 -0.35 3.81 -6.34
C TYR A 72 -0.60 5.31 -6.14
N PRO A 73 0.03 6.24 -6.90
CA PRO A 73 -0.26 7.67 -6.77
C PRO A 73 -1.75 8.02 -6.89
N TYR A 74 -2.49 7.36 -7.78
CA TYR A 74 -3.93 7.56 -7.94
C TYR A 74 -4.73 7.08 -6.72
N GLY A 75 -4.30 5.98 -6.10
CA GLY A 75 -4.87 5.52 -4.82
C GLY A 75 -4.71 6.57 -3.72
N LEU A 76 -3.55 7.22 -3.65
CA LEU A 76 -3.29 8.30 -2.69
C LEU A 76 -4.17 9.54 -2.93
N VAL A 77 -4.37 9.92 -4.20
CA VAL A 77 -5.28 11.00 -4.57
C VAL A 77 -6.71 10.69 -4.11
N VAL A 78 -7.18 9.47 -4.36
CA VAL A 78 -8.50 9.02 -3.91
C VAL A 78 -8.62 9.08 -2.39
N ARG A 79 -7.61 8.60 -1.65
CA ARG A 79 -7.57 8.71 -0.18
C ARG A 79 -7.75 10.16 0.28
N ALA A 80 -6.92 11.07 -0.23
CA ALA A 80 -6.94 12.47 0.17
C ALA A 80 -8.30 13.12 -0.14
N ARG A 81 -8.87 12.81 -1.30
CA ARG A 81 -10.16 13.34 -1.72
C ARG A 81 -11.31 12.82 -0.87
N LEU A 82 -11.30 11.54 -0.52
CA LEU A 82 -12.32 10.95 0.35
C LEU A 82 -12.27 11.53 1.76
N GLU A 83 -11.08 11.79 2.27
CA GLU A 83 -10.91 12.44 3.57
C GLU A 83 -11.55 13.84 3.57
N GLN A 84 -11.33 14.61 2.50
CA GLN A 84 -11.98 15.90 2.29
C GLN A 84 -13.50 15.77 2.19
N VAL A 85 -14.00 14.87 1.34
CA VAL A 85 -15.43 14.63 1.18
C VAL A 85 -16.09 14.25 2.50
N ASN A 86 -15.46 13.39 3.29
CA ASN A 86 -15.99 12.94 4.57
C ASN A 86 -16.17 14.13 5.54
N ARG A 87 -15.22 15.07 5.57
CA ARG A 87 -15.35 16.30 6.37
C ARG A 87 -16.47 17.21 5.85
N GLU A 88 -16.58 17.39 4.54
CA GLU A 88 -17.59 18.27 3.94
C GLU A 88 -19.01 17.71 4.15
N LEU A 89 -19.18 16.39 4.07
CA LEU A 89 -20.45 15.72 4.31
C LEU A 89 -20.96 15.84 5.75
N MET A 90 -20.09 16.04 6.74
CA MET A 90 -20.53 16.28 8.13
C MET A 90 -21.36 17.56 8.25
N ASN A 91 -21.19 18.52 7.32
CA ASN A 91 -21.89 19.80 7.32
C ASN A 91 -23.15 19.80 6.44
N ILE A 92 -23.46 18.69 5.75
CA ILE A 92 -24.63 18.56 4.88
C ILE A 92 -25.64 17.61 5.55
N PRO A 93 -26.71 18.15 6.17
CA PRO A 93 -27.68 17.33 6.91
C PRO A 93 -28.69 16.64 5.99
N ASP A 94 -28.98 17.21 4.82
CA ASP A 94 -29.98 16.67 3.89
C ASP A 94 -29.39 15.59 2.97
N GLU A 95 -30.03 14.42 2.93
CA GLU A 95 -29.56 13.26 2.16
C GLU A 95 -29.56 13.50 0.65
N LYS A 96 -30.51 14.30 0.14
CA LYS A 96 -30.57 14.63 -1.29
C LYS A 96 -29.44 15.58 -1.68
N GLU A 97 -29.09 16.53 -0.82
CA GLU A 97 -27.94 17.40 -1.01
C GLU A 97 -26.61 16.66 -0.91
N ARG A 98 -26.45 15.74 0.07
CA ARG A 98 -25.29 14.84 0.17
C ARG A 98 -25.07 14.06 -1.13
N LYS A 99 -26.15 13.46 -1.66
CA LYS A 99 -26.20 12.74 -2.94
C LYS A 99 -25.79 13.60 -4.13
N LYS A 100 -26.25 14.85 -4.19
CA LYS A 100 -25.88 15.81 -5.25
C LYS A 100 -24.42 16.23 -5.16
N TYR A 101 -23.94 16.52 -3.95
CA TYR A 101 -22.55 16.89 -3.70
C TYR A 101 -21.59 15.75 -4.09
N LEU A 102 -21.86 14.52 -3.64
CA LEU A 102 -21.08 13.34 -3.98
C LEU A 102 -20.97 13.11 -5.49
N ARG A 103 -22.07 13.28 -6.23
CA ARG A 103 -22.06 13.18 -7.72
C ARG A 103 -21.21 14.25 -8.38
N THR A 104 -21.15 15.44 -7.79
CA THR A 104 -20.34 16.55 -8.32
C THR A 104 -18.86 16.25 -8.11
N VAL A 105 -18.49 15.88 -6.88
CA VAL A 105 -17.12 15.48 -6.56
C VAL A 105 -16.67 14.30 -7.41
N GLU A 106 -17.53 13.30 -7.58
CA GLU A 106 -17.26 12.15 -8.45
C GLU A 106 -16.93 12.60 -9.88
N LYS A 107 -17.76 13.47 -10.46
CA LYS A 107 -17.55 13.98 -11.81
C LYS A 107 -16.24 14.75 -11.94
N ASP A 108 -15.92 15.59 -10.95
CA ASP A 108 -14.72 16.42 -10.98
C ASP A 108 -13.45 15.56 -10.90
N VAL A 109 -13.42 14.62 -9.96
CA VAL A 109 -12.28 13.72 -9.75
C VAL A 109 -12.09 12.79 -10.94
N PHE A 110 -13.16 12.18 -11.44
CA PHE A 110 -13.01 11.32 -12.62
C PHE A 110 -12.67 12.11 -13.87
N GLY A 111 -13.24 13.31 -14.06
CA GLY A 111 -12.91 14.15 -15.20
C GLY A 111 -11.42 14.53 -15.24
N GLU A 112 -10.81 14.76 -14.08
CA GLU A 112 -9.38 15.06 -13.97
C GLU A 112 -8.49 13.89 -14.38
N TYR A 113 -8.85 12.65 -14.03
CA TYR A 113 -8.03 11.45 -14.24
C TYR A 113 -8.56 10.50 -15.33
N GLU A 114 -9.55 10.93 -16.12
CA GLU A 114 -10.25 10.04 -17.08
C GLU A 114 -9.29 9.46 -18.12
N ASP A 115 -8.44 10.32 -18.70
CA ASP A 115 -7.49 9.92 -19.74
C ASP A 115 -6.41 8.99 -19.18
N ASP A 116 -5.90 9.27 -17.98
CA ASP A 116 -4.94 8.41 -17.28
C ASP A 116 -5.50 7.01 -17.03
N VAL A 117 -6.76 6.94 -16.56
CA VAL A 117 -7.46 5.67 -16.30
C VAL A 117 -7.74 4.93 -17.61
N ARG A 118 -8.07 5.63 -18.69
CA ARG A 118 -8.31 5.06 -20.02
C ARG A 118 -7.04 4.43 -20.62
N ASP A 119 -5.88 5.01 -20.33
CA ASP A 119 -4.57 4.52 -20.79
C ASP A 119 -4.01 3.37 -19.92
N MET A 120 -4.67 3.01 -18.83
CA MET A 120 -4.24 1.90 -17.98
C MET A 120 -4.48 0.54 -18.66
N THR A 121 -3.52 -0.37 -18.47
CA THR A 121 -3.74 -1.77 -18.81
C THR A 121 -4.80 -2.41 -17.89
N ILE A 122 -5.42 -3.50 -18.33
CA ILE A 122 -6.37 -4.28 -17.52
C ILE A 122 -5.77 -4.67 -16.16
N THR A 123 -4.48 -5.03 -16.11
CA THR A 123 -3.82 -5.38 -14.85
C THR A 123 -3.67 -4.18 -13.92
N GLN A 124 -3.32 -3.01 -14.46
CA GLN A 124 -3.18 -1.77 -13.69
C GLN A 124 -4.52 -1.33 -13.11
N GLY A 125 -5.59 -1.31 -13.91
CA GLY A 125 -6.90 -0.94 -13.36
C GLY A 125 -7.43 -1.91 -12.30
N LYS A 126 -7.12 -3.22 -12.41
CA LYS A 126 -7.43 -4.19 -11.33
C LYS A 126 -6.71 -3.85 -10.03
N LEU A 127 -5.43 -3.48 -10.10
CA LEU A 127 -4.67 -3.04 -8.93
C LEU A 127 -5.21 -1.72 -8.39
N LEU A 128 -5.60 -0.78 -9.25
CA LEU A 128 -6.19 0.50 -8.84
C LEU A 128 -7.48 0.28 -8.05
N ILE A 129 -8.38 -0.61 -8.49
CA ILE A 129 -9.61 -0.92 -7.76
C ILE A 129 -9.30 -1.45 -6.35
N LYS A 130 -8.35 -2.39 -6.25
CA LYS A 130 -7.92 -2.95 -4.96
C LYS A 130 -7.25 -1.90 -4.07
N LEU A 131 -6.51 -0.96 -4.65
CA LEU A 131 -5.95 0.17 -3.91
C LEU A 131 -7.04 1.11 -3.39
N ILE A 132 -8.01 1.47 -4.23
CA ILE A 132 -9.15 2.29 -3.80
C ILE A 132 -9.87 1.57 -2.65
N ASP A 133 -10.13 0.27 -2.78
CA ASP A 133 -10.73 -0.51 -1.70
C ASP A 133 -9.86 -0.47 -0.42
N ARG A 134 -8.54 -0.71 -0.51
CA ARG A 134 -7.58 -0.60 0.60
C ARG A 134 -7.64 0.76 1.30
N GLU A 135 -7.57 1.85 0.55
CA GLU A 135 -7.53 3.22 1.10
C GLU A 135 -8.90 3.64 1.67
N THR A 136 -10.00 3.09 1.15
CA THR A 136 -11.38 3.43 1.56
C THR A 136 -11.91 2.60 2.73
N ARG A 137 -11.21 1.58 3.23
CA ARG A 137 -11.72 0.69 4.29
C ARG A 137 -12.22 1.38 5.56
N ASN A 138 -11.73 2.59 5.85
CA ASN A 138 -12.11 3.37 7.03
C ASN A 138 -13.19 4.43 6.74
N THR A 139 -13.68 4.52 5.51
CA THR A 139 -14.78 5.43 5.16
C THR A 139 -16.11 4.87 5.65
N SER A 140 -17.10 5.71 5.95
CA SER A 140 -18.38 5.23 6.44
C SER A 140 -19.06 4.28 5.43
N TYR A 141 -19.76 3.26 5.94
CA TYR A 141 -20.43 2.26 5.13
C TYR A 141 -21.41 2.88 4.12
N GLU A 142 -22.10 3.95 4.51
CA GLU A 142 -22.96 4.74 3.62
C GLU A 142 -22.19 5.38 2.47
N LEU A 143 -21.01 5.98 2.71
CA LEU A 143 -20.17 6.52 1.63
C LEU A 143 -19.73 5.41 0.69
N ILE A 144 -19.26 4.28 1.22
CA ILE A 144 -18.78 3.15 0.41
C ILE A 144 -19.92 2.56 -0.42
N GLN A 145 -21.11 2.36 0.16
CA GLN A 145 -22.29 1.91 -0.59
C GLN A 145 -22.73 2.94 -1.63
N TYR A 146 -22.68 4.23 -1.29
CA TYR A 146 -23.09 5.28 -2.20
C TYR A 146 -22.13 5.39 -3.39
N TYR A 147 -20.82 5.32 -3.14
CA TYR A 147 -19.84 5.16 -4.21
C TYR A 147 -20.17 3.91 -5.00
N ARG A 148 -20.15 2.71 -4.40
CA ARG A 148 -20.43 1.41 -5.06
C ARG A 148 -21.77 1.33 -5.81
N GLY A 149 -22.78 2.14 -5.48
CA GLY A 149 -24.13 2.07 -6.03
C GLY A 149 -24.62 3.30 -6.83
N SER A 150 -23.98 4.46 -6.71
CA SER A 150 -24.38 5.71 -7.39
C SER A 150 -23.30 6.29 -8.29
N PHE A 151 -22.32 5.48 -8.69
CA PHE A 151 -21.36 5.91 -9.68
C PHE A 151 -22.03 6.27 -11.02
N SER A 152 -21.39 7.15 -11.80
CA SER A 152 -21.76 7.42 -13.18
C SER A 152 -21.90 6.11 -13.96
N ALA A 153 -23.11 5.81 -14.44
CA ALA A 153 -23.38 4.63 -15.25
C ALA A 153 -22.47 4.58 -16.49
N ALA A 154 -22.02 5.72 -17.01
CA ALA A 154 -21.08 5.80 -18.11
C ALA A 154 -19.67 5.30 -17.72
N PHE A 155 -19.20 5.68 -16.53
CA PHE A 155 -17.91 5.21 -15.98
C PHE A 155 -17.94 3.71 -15.73
N TRP A 156 -18.98 3.20 -15.06
CA TRP A 156 -19.12 1.76 -14.81
C TRP A 156 -19.42 0.95 -16.05
N GLN A 157 -19.96 1.54 -17.12
CA GLN A 157 -20.02 0.84 -18.41
C GLN A 157 -18.65 0.71 -19.06
N GLY A 158 -17.80 1.76 -19.01
CA GLY A 158 -16.43 1.71 -19.51
C GLY A 158 -15.57 0.73 -18.71
N ILE A 159 -15.65 0.85 -17.38
CA ILE A 159 -14.98 -0.04 -16.45
C ILE A 159 -15.56 -1.47 -16.50
N ALA A 160 -16.88 -1.70 -16.49
CA ALA A 160 -17.43 -3.07 -16.56
C ALA A 160 -17.17 -3.76 -17.91
N ARG A 161 -17.09 -3.03 -19.03
CA ARG A 161 -16.68 -3.62 -20.33
C ARG A 161 -15.24 -4.14 -20.31
N ILE A 162 -14.36 -3.51 -19.53
CA ILE A 162 -12.93 -3.85 -19.46
C ILE A 162 -12.66 -4.85 -18.30
N PHE A 163 -13.36 -4.70 -17.18
CA PHE A 163 -13.07 -5.39 -15.91
C PHE A 163 -14.06 -6.53 -15.58
N GLY A 164 -15.14 -6.70 -16.33
CA GLY A 164 -16.08 -7.82 -16.17
C GLY A 164 -16.66 -7.93 -14.75
N THR A 165 -16.86 -9.16 -14.27
CA THR A 165 -17.45 -9.47 -12.95
C THR A 165 -16.55 -9.14 -11.74
N ASN A 166 -15.29 -8.75 -11.94
CA ASN A 166 -14.29 -8.62 -10.86
C ASN A 166 -14.22 -7.24 -10.19
N LEU A 167 -15.11 -6.31 -10.54
CA LEU A 167 -15.13 -4.98 -9.93
C LEU A 167 -15.56 -4.94 -8.46
N LYS A 168 -16.21 -6.00 -8.00
CA LYS A 168 -16.57 -6.19 -6.59
C LYS A 168 -15.48 -6.90 -5.79
N ALA A 169 -14.30 -7.14 -6.38
CA ALA A 169 -13.22 -7.79 -5.68
C ALA A 169 -12.77 -6.91 -4.50
N GLU A 170 -12.99 -7.41 -3.30
CA GLU A 170 -12.51 -6.80 -2.07
C GLU A 170 -10.99 -6.99 -1.98
N TYR A 171 -10.32 -6.00 -1.41
CA TYR A 171 -8.93 -6.13 -1.05
C TYR A 171 -8.80 -7.21 0.04
N ASP A 172 -7.77 -8.05 0.00
CA ASP A 172 -7.50 -9.03 1.07
C ASP A 172 -6.00 -9.08 1.42
N PRO A 173 -5.54 -8.27 2.40
CA PRO A 173 -4.12 -8.19 2.75
C PRO A 173 -3.58 -9.45 3.44
N TYR A 174 -4.44 -10.39 3.85
CA TYR A 174 -4.02 -11.61 4.55
C TYR A 174 -4.13 -12.86 3.67
N GLY A 175 -4.91 -12.82 2.59
CA GLY A 175 -5.01 -13.88 1.60
C GLY A 175 -4.46 -13.46 0.24
N GLU A 176 -5.36 -13.21 -0.72
CA GLU A 176 -4.99 -13.08 -2.14
C GLU A 176 -4.07 -11.89 -2.45
N ASP A 177 -4.18 -10.80 -1.67
CA ASP A 177 -3.42 -9.57 -1.85
C ASP A 177 -2.26 -9.39 -0.87
N ALA A 178 -1.90 -10.43 -0.10
CA ALA A 178 -0.80 -10.35 0.87
C ALA A 178 0.53 -9.90 0.24
N VAL A 179 0.86 -10.39 -0.97
CA VAL A 179 2.08 -9.96 -1.68
C VAL A 179 1.97 -8.51 -2.15
N MET A 180 0.76 -8.05 -2.51
CA MET A 180 0.52 -6.65 -2.87
C MET A 180 0.66 -5.73 -1.65
N GLU A 181 0.09 -6.10 -0.49
CA GLU A 181 0.23 -5.35 0.77
C GLU A 181 1.70 -5.17 1.16
N ILE A 182 2.51 -6.20 1.00
CA ILE A 182 3.95 -6.11 1.31
C ILE A 182 4.65 -5.12 0.40
N ILE A 183 4.43 -5.22 -0.91
CA ILE A 183 5.02 -4.26 -1.85
C ILE A 183 4.58 -2.84 -1.50
N LEU A 184 3.31 -2.63 -1.13
CA LEU A 184 2.81 -1.31 -0.74
C LEU A 184 3.50 -0.77 0.50
N ARG A 185 3.67 -1.59 1.54
CA ARG A 185 4.42 -1.19 2.74
C ARG A 185 5.87 -0.85 2.44
N GLU A 186 6.51 -1.60 1.54
CA GLU A 186 7.87 -1.31 1.09
C GLU A 186 7.97 0.01 0.30
N ILE A 187 6.99 0.30 -0.57
CA ILE A 187 6.88 1.59 -1.28
C ILE A 187 6.65 2.73 -0.28
N GLU A 188 5.72 2.57 0.66
CA GLU A 188 5.40 3.56 1.70
C GLU A 188 6.61 3.87 2.59
N ALA A 189 7.43 2.87 2.88
CA ALA A 189 8.66 3.02 3.65
C ALA A 189 9.86 3.53 2.84
N GLY A 190 9.68 3.83 1.54
CA GLY A 190 10.76 4.30 0.66
C GLY A 190 11.83 3.25 0.36
N ARG A 191 11.51 1.96 0.52
CA ARG A 191 12.43 0.84 0.27
C ARG A 191 12.34 0.31 -1.16
N LEU A 192 11.28 0.68 -1.89
CA LEU A 192 11.08 0.37 -3.31
C LEU A 192 10.92 1.62 -4.16
#